data_AF-W2SFM4-F1
#
_entry.id   AF-W2SFM4-F1
#
_cell.length_a   1.000
_cell.length_b   1.000
_cell.length_c   1.000
_cell.angle_alpha   90.00
_cell.angle_beta   90.00
_cell.angle_gamma   90.00
#
_symmetry.space_group_name_H-M   'P 1'
#
loop_
_entity.id
_entity.type
_entity.pdbx_description
1 polymer ?
#
loop_
_entity_poly.entity_id
_entity_poly.type
_entity_poly.pdbx_seq_one_letter_code
_entity_poly.pdbx_strand_id
1 'polypeptide(L)'
;MLYTPGLETKCSEPQCCRPQQNPDEVSNAADVKLPAGHWGMVGDCDAPYWLFTNMLGFIQKNHKDLDYIMVSGDLTSHADWDYTRDSHVGMVKNISDTIRSYFPSIATYFAVGNHEGVPIDNFAPHFTPKKFHMDWLYDAMDDAWNGWVPQDQSKTVKYMGCYMKKIYPGLRLISVNNALGGDAVNFFLYVNQTDPDGTLTWLINQLHDAEIAGDLVHIVAHIPGGDGEALEGWALNYYKVVNRFQNTIMGQFFGHTHSEEFYMTYEDPESASTRPTSVVYSAPSVTTYSEYFPAYRVYKIDGAYQGSSYQVIDFEEWYMNLTDANANPLNPQWKQLYASVNQEYGLNSQAPSEWGNMIERMRTDDVLFEKYRENYYRRSKYDGIGNCDEKCKNGWLCSARQMHHSKTLCSDLGSFVERKGRNNYRRKAIPAHLTKEEIRQAVLNRNIRASDE
;
A
#
# COMPACT_ATOMS: atom_id res chain seq x y z
N MET A 1 11.89 -4.97 12.82
CA MET A 1 11.69 -6.23 12.08
C MET A 1 12.20 -7.40 12.91
N LEU A 2 11.32 -8.31 13.33
CA LEU A 2 11.62 -9.40 14.27
C LEU A 2 11.38 -10.80 13.69
N TYR A 3 11.24 -10.89 12.37
CA TYR A 3 10.98 -12.15 11.69
C TYR A 3 12.05 -13.20 12.05
N THR A 4 11.60 -14.39 12.46
CA THR A 4 12.48 -15.48 12.88
C THR A 4 12.09 -16.78 12.17
N PRO A 5 12.96 -17.32 11.30
CA PRO A 5 12.71 -18.59 10.61
C PRO A 5 12.45 -19.73 11.60
N GLY A 6 11.56 -20.64 11.22
CA GLY A 6 11.18 -21.80 12.04
C GLY A 6 10.09 -21.52 13.08
N LEU A 7 9.72 -20.26 13.34
CA LEU A 7 8.57 -19.95 14.20
C LEU A 7 7.23 -20.23 13.49
N GLU A 8 6.16 -20.34 14.27
CA GLU A 8 4.83 -20.64 13.74
C GLU A 8 4.32 -19.53 12.81
N THR A 9 3.71 -19.93 11.70
CA THR A 9 3.14 -19.02 10.69
C THR A 9 1.64 -18.82 10.87
N LYS A 10 0.97 -19.74 11.59
CA LYS A 10 -0.45 -19.68 11.96
C LYS A 10 -0.62 -19.67 13.49
N CYS A 11 -0.11 -18.61 14.10
CA CYS A 11 -0.28 -18.33 15.52
C CYS A 11 -1.69 -17.78 15.83
N SER A 12 -1.96 -17.50 17.11
CA SER A 12 -3.24 -16.89 17.55
C SER A 12 -3.24 -15.36 17.51
N GLU A 13 -2.11 -14.73 17.19
CA GLU A 13 -1.96 -13.29 17.09
C GLU A 13 -2.21 -12.78 15.66
N PRO A 14 -2.53 -11.48 15.46
CA PRO A 14 -2.71 -10.91 14.12
C PRO A 14 -1.45 -10.93 13.23
N GLN A 15 -0.28 -11.16 13.82
CA GLN A 15 1.01 -11.28 13.14
C GLN A 15 1.87 -12.34 13.86
N CYS A 16 2.44 -13.22 13.06
CA CYS A 16 3.18 -14.42 13.41
C CYS A 16 4.61 -14.36 12.84
N CYS A 17 5.31 -15.50 12.78
CA CYS A 17 6.70 -15.61 12.33
C CYS A 17 7.70 -14.74 13.11
N ARG A 18 7.36 -14.31 14.33
CA ARG A 18 8.20 -13.46 15.19
C ARG A 18 8.19 -13.97 16.63
N PRO A 19 9.24 -13.70 17.42
CA PRO A 19 9.24 -14.03 18.83
C PRO A 19 8.20 -13.18 19.55
N GLN A 20 7.64 -13.74 20.62
CA GLN A 20 6.83 -12.97 21.54
C GLN A 20 7.74 -12.00 22.29
N GLN A 21 7.42 -10.71 22.28
CA GLN A 21 8.20 -9.71 23.03
C GLN A 21 7.54 -9.34 24.35
N ASN A 22 6.22 -9.48 24.45
CA ASN A 22 5.48 -9.22 25.66
C ASN A 22 5.06 -10.55 26.32
N PRO A 23 5.41 -10.80 27.59
CA PRO A 23 4.98 -12.01 28.32
C PRO A 23 3.46 -12.22 28.38
N ASP A 24 2.68 -11.14 28.21
CA ASP A 24 1.22 -11.18 28.15
C ASP A 24 0.67 -11.56 26.77
N GLU A 25 1.51 -11.65 25.73
CA GLU A 25 1.10 -12.18 24.43
C GLU A 25 0.71 -13.65 24.58
N VAL A 26 -0.49 -14.00 24.12
CA VAL A 26 -1.02 -15.35 24.24
C VAL A 26 -0.87 -16.03 22.89
N SER A 27 0.35 -16.50 22.59
CA SER A 27 0.57 -17.43 21.50
C SER A 27 0.23 -18.84 21.97
N ASN A 28 -0.94 -19.33 21.58
CA ASN A 28 -1.38 -20.70 21.88
C ASN A 28 -0.66 -21.76 21.04
N ALA A 29 0.37 -21.40 20.25
CA ALA A 29 1.19 -22.35 19.53
C ALA A 29 2.24 -22.94 20.47
N ALA A 30 1.83 -23.88 21.33
CA ALA A 30 2.77 -24.67 22.14
C ALA A 30 3.74 -25.49 21.27
N ASP A 31 3.33 -25.84 20.04
CA ASP A 31 4.11 -26.56 19.03
C ASP A 31 4.03 -25.86 17.66
N VAL A 32 5.15 -25.81 16.95
CA VAL A 32 5.23 -25.32 15.55
C VAL A 32 4.65 -26.39 14.61
N LYS A 33 3.53 -26.09 13.97
CA LYS A 33 2.86 -26.88 12.92
C LYS A 33 3.33 -26.51 11.52
N LEU A 34 3.48 -25.22 11.24
CA LEU A 34 3.97 -24.73 9.96
C LEU A 34 5.12 -23.75 10.21
N PRO A 35 6.39 -24.17 10.02
CA PRO A 35 7.54 -23.33 10.29
C PRO A 35 7.69 -22.23 9.25
N ALA A 36 8.03 -21.03 9.72
CA ALA A 36 8.33 -19.87 8.90
C ALA A 36 9.57 -20.11 8.02
N GLY A 37 9.46 -19.86 6.72
CA GLY A 37 10.57 -20.01 5.77
C GLY A 37 11.65 -18.96 5.99
N HIS A 38 12.86 -19.20 5.49
CA HIS A 38 13.96 -18.23 5.63
C HIS A 38 13.66 -16.91 4.89
N TRP A 39 13.09 -16.96 3.68
CA TRP A 39 12.85 -15.77 2.85
C TRP A 39 11.49 -15.10 3.09
N GLY A 40 10.73 -15.55 4.10
CA GLY A 40 9.35 -15.14 4.32
C GLY A 40 8.37 -16.30 4.17
N MET A 41 7.11 -16.05 4.52
CA MET A 41 6.02 -17.02 4.41
C MET A 41 4.72 -16.30 4.10
N VAL A 42 3.94 -16.85 3.17
CA VAL A 42 2.55 -16.43 2.94
C VAL A 42 1.71 -16.75 4.17
N GLY A 43 1.07 -15.75 4.74
CA GLY A 43 0.25 -15.82 5.93
C GLY A 43 0.34 -14.52 6.71
N ASP A 44 -0.11 -14.53 7.96
CA ASP A 44 -0.08 -13.38 8.85
C ASP A 44 1.37 -13.08 9.30
N CYS A 45 2.31 -12.93 8.37
CA CYS A 45 3.74 -12.75 8.59
C CYS A 45 4.27 -11.64 7.69
N ASP A 46 5.14 -10.79 8.24
CA ASP A 46 5.82 -9.75 7.47
C ASP A 46 7.16 -10.19 6.89
N ALA A 47 7.68 -9.39 5.97
CA ALA A 47 8.99 -9.62 5.36
C ALA A 47 10.14 -9.58 6.39
N PRO A 48 11.08 -10.55 6.35
CA PRO A 48 12.35 -10.39 7.05
C PRO A 48 13.22 -9.31 6.40
N TYR A 49 14.08 -8.68 7.20
CA TYR A 49 14.94 -7.59 6.72
C TYR A 49 15.86 -8.01 5.56
N TRP A 50 16.37 -9.25 5.59
CA TRP A 50 17.25 -9.73 4.54
C TRP A 50 16.53 -9.98 3.21
N LEU A 51 15.21 -10.22 3.20
CA LEU A 51 14.43 -10.25 1.96
C LEU A 51 14.43 -8.85 1.31
N PHE A 52 14.18 -7.81 2.11
CA PHE A 52 14.23 -6.42 1.65
C PHE A 52 15.61 -6.04 1.11
N THR A 53 16.70 -6.30 1.85
CA THR A 53 18.05 -5.96 1.35
C THR A 53 18.47 -6.82 0.16
N ASN A 54 18.00 -8.07 0.06
CA ASN A 54 18.21 -8.91 -1.12
C ASN A 54 17.50 -8.33 -2.35
N MET A 55 16.27 -7.83 -2.20
CA MET A 55 15.56 -7.10 -3.24
C MET A 55 16.35 -5.89 -3.73
N LEU A 56 16.80 -5.03 -2.81
CA LEU A 56 17.58 -3.83 -3.17
C LEU A 56 18.87 -4.21 -3.89
N GLY A 57 19.57 -5.26 -3.44
CA GLY A 57 20.77 -5.76 -4.09
C GLY A 57 20.51 -6.31 -5.50
N PHE A 58 19.37 -6.99 -5.69
CA PHE A 58 18.95 -7.45 -7.01
C PHE A 58 18.63 -6.27 -7.94
N ILE A 59 17.86 -5.29 -7.47
CA ILE A 59 17.52 -4.08 -8.23
C ILE A 59 18.81 -3.34 -8.61
N GLN A 60 19.67 -3.05 -7.64
CA GLN A 60 20.95 -2.37 -7.87
C GLN A 60 21.79 -3.10 -8.92
N LYS A 61 21.79 -4.43 -8.94
CA LYS A 61 22.59 -5.22 -9.88
C LYS A 61 22.00 -5.23 -11.29
N ASN A 62 20.68 -5.34 -11.44
CA ASN A 62 20.03 -5.61 -12.73
C ASN A 62 19.43 -4.37 -13.40
N HIS A 63 19.02 -3.36 -12.63
CA HIS A 63 18.37 -2.14 -13.12
C HIS A 63 19.35 -0.97 -13.03
N LYS A 64 20.19 -0.81 -14.06
CA LYS A 64 21.27 0.19 -14.10
C LYS A 64 20.85 1.55 -14.65
N ASP A 65 19.64 1.61 -15.17
CA ASP A 65 19.01 2.72 -15.87
C ASP A 65 17.91 3.40 -15.04
N LEU A 66 17.87 3.14 -13.73
CA LEU A 66 16.92 3.79 -12.83
C LEU A 66 17.25 5.27 -12.65
N ASP A 67 16.27 6.13 -12.93
CA ASP A 67 16.34 7.57 -12.74
C ASP A 67 16.04 8.00 -11.29
N TYR A 68 15.01 7.42 -10.69
CA TYR A 68 14.58 7.67 -9.31
C TYR A 68 13.78 6.49 -8.76
N ILE A 69 13.59 6.46 -7.44
CA ILE A 69 12.83 5.44 -6.71
C ILE A 69 11.63 6.10 -6.04
N MET A 70 10.48 5.42 -6.05
CA MET A 70 9.29 5.82 -5.29
C MET A 70 9.01 4.75 -4.22
N VAL A 71 8.72 5.19 -3.00
CA VAL A 71 8.36 4.33 -1.86
C VAL A 71 7.07 4.85 -1.25
N SER A 72 5.98 4.11 -1.37
CA SER A 72 4.65 4.60 -0.99
C SER A 72 4.27 4.41 0.48
N GLY A 73 5.22 4.15 1.40
CA GLY A 73 4.95 4.01 2.85
C GLY A 73 4.97 2.57 3.36
N ASP A 74 4.39 2.35 4.55
CA ASP A 74 4.32 1.06 5.26
C ASP A 74 5.69 0.41 5.50
N LEU A 75 6.52 1.15 6.24
CA LEU A 75 7.88 0.79 6.60
C LEU A 75 7.93 -0.07 7.87
N THR A 76 6.84 -0.15 8.61
CA THR A 76 6.71 -0.94 9.84
C THR A 76 5.79 -2.14 9.65
N SER A 77 5.90 -3.10 10.56
CA SER A 77 5.21 -4.38 10.45
C SER A 77 3.84 -4.34 11.12
N HIS A 78 2.97 -5.32 10.83
CA HIS A 78 1.62 -5.50 11.39
C HIS A 78 1.61 -5.96 12.87
N ALA A 79 2.67 -5.67 13.62
CA ALA A 79 2.79 -5.96 15.06
C ALA A 79 2.06 -4.86 15.86
N ASP A 80 0.79 -4.64 15.57
CA ASP A 80 0.13 -3.35 15.87
C ASP A 80 -0.16 -3.12 17.36
N TRP A 81 0.06 -4.14 18.18
CA TRP A 81 -0.05 -4.09 19.64
C TRP A 81 1.31 -4.00 20.35
N ASP A 82 2.41 -4.07 19.59
CA ASP A 82 3.78 -4.20 20.08
C ASP A 82 4.71 -3.21 19.37
N TYR A 83 4.43 -1.91 19.55
CA TYR A 83 5.24 -0.83 18.99
C TYR A 83 5.37 0.39 19.91
N THR A 84 6.33 1.25 19.58
CA THR A 84 6.53 2.57 20.21
C THR A 84 6.78 3.65 19.15
N ARG A 85 6.73 4.93 19.54
CA ARG A 85 7.17 6.04 18.68
C ARG A 85 8.63 5.89 18.27
N ASP A 86 9.50 5.54 19.22
CA ASP A 86 10.93 5.40 19.00
C ASP A 86 11.24 4.27 18.00
N SER A 87 10.52 3.15 18.07
CA SER A 87 10.69 2.06 17.10
C SER A 87 10.29 2.48 15.69
N HIS A 88 9.21 3.25 15.53
CA HIS A 88 8.78 3.78 14.22
C HIS A 88 9.78 4.79 13.65
N VAL A 89 10.25 5.74 14.47
CA VAL A 89 11.34 6.68 14.09
C VAL A 89 12.59 5.91 13.66
N GLY A 90 12.97 4.88 14.43
CA GLY A 90 14.09 4.01 14.09
C GLY A 90 13.89 3.28 12.75
N MET A 91 12.67 2.83 12.46
CA MET A 91 12.33 2.16 11.20
C MET A 91 12.38 3.11 10.00
N VAL A 92 11.79 4.31 10.10
CA VAL A 92 11.86 5.35 9.06
C VAL A 92 13.32 5.64 8.70
N LYS A 93 14.17 5.84 9.72
CA LYS A 93 15.60 6.09 9.52
C LYS A 93 16.30 4.89 8.90
N ASN A 94 16.12 3.69 9.45
CA ASN A 94 16.81 2.48 9.00
C ASN A 94 16.49 2.13 7.54
N ILE A 95 15.22 2.16 7.15
CA ILE A 95 14.81 1.88 5.76
C ILE A 95 15.37 2.95 4.81
N SER A 96 15.25 4.23 5.18
CA SER A 96 15.78 5.34 4.37
C SER A 96 17.29 5.23 4.17
N ASP A 97 18.05 5.02 5.25
CA ASP A 97 19.52 4.87 5.19
C ASP A 97 19.94 3.64 4.37
N THR A 98 19.16 2.56 4.47
CA THR A 98 19.44 1.32 3.73
C THR A 98 19.23 1.50 2.25
N ILE A 99 18.09 2.08 1.82
CA ILE A 99 17.88 2.40 0.40
C ILE A 99 18.98 3.32 -0.12
N ARG A 100 19.36 4.35 0.65
CA ARG A 100 20.46 5.26 0.32
C ARG A 100 21.79 4.53 0.14
N SER A 101 22.08 3.52 0.96
CA SER A 101 23.32 2.75 0.86
C SER A 101 23.40 1.91 -0.43
N TYR A 102 22.27 1.37 -0.90
CA TYR A 102 22.20 0.65 -2.18
C TYR A 102 22.16 1.60 -3.38
N PHE A 103 21.57 2.79 -3.23
CA PHE A 103 21.38 3.73 -4.32
C PHE A 103 21.86 5.15 -3.96
N PRO A 104 23.18 5.35 -3.74
CA PRO A 104 23.70 6.62 -3.24
C PRO A 104 23.53 7.79 -4.22
N SER A 105 23.42 7.50 -5.52
CA SER A 105 23.27 8.49 -6.59
C SER A 105 21.84 8.62 -7.14
N ILE A 106 20.90 7.82 -6.64
CA ILE A 106 19.51 7.80 -7.13
C ILE A 106 18.61 8.44 -6.07
N ALA A 107 17.82 9.41 -6.48
CA ALA A 107 16.88 10.06 -5.57
C ALA A 107 15.74 9.11 -5.21
N THR A 108 15.34 9.10 -3.94
CA THR A 108 14.20 8.30 -3.46
C THR A 108 13.12 9.21 -2.91
N TYR A 109 11.88 9.01 -3.35
CA TYR A 109 10.72 9.82 -2.99
C TYR A 109 9.72 8.98 -2.21
N PHE A 110 9.55 9.32 -0.94
CA PHE A 110 8.65 8.64 -0.02
C PHE A 110 7.26 9.28 0.01
N ALA A 111 6.23 8.48 0.24
CA ALA A 111 4.96 8.90 0.80
C ALA A 111 4.76 8.25 2.18
N VAL A 112 3.85 8.82 2.97
CA VAL A 112 3.48 8.33 4.30
C VAL A 112 2.41 7.25 4.15
N GLY A 113 2.67 6.06 4.69
CA GLY A 113 1.70 4.98 4.82
C GLY A 113 0.99 4.98 6.17
N ASN A 114 -0.02 4.13 6.32
CA ASN A 114 -0.87 4.13 7.50
C ASN A 114 -0.19 3.48 8.72
N HIS A 115 0.76 2.56 8.48
CA HIS A 115 1.54 1.91 9.54
C HIS A 115 2.62 2.81 10.19
N GLU A 116 2.93 3.99 9.64
CA GLU A 116 3.93 4.89 10.26
C GLU A 116 3.43 5.54 11.57
N GLY A 117 2.11 5.67 11.73
CA GLY A 117 1.48 6.32 12.88
C GLY A 117 1.62 5.53 14.17
N VAL A 118 1.61 6.23 15.32
CA VAL A 118 1.54 5.61 16.65
C VAL A 118 0.47 6.29 17.49
N PRO A 119 -0.68 5.63 17.75
CA PRO A 119 -1.07 4.30 17.25
C PRO A 119 -1.17 4.22 15.71
N ILE A 120 -1.11 3.01 15.16
CA ILE A 120 -1.33 2.73 13.72
C ILE A 120 -2.56 3.48 13.19
N ASP A 121 -2.52 3.93 11.93
CA ASP A 121 -3.58 4.69 11.23
C ASP A 121 -3.84 6.11 11.80
N ASN A 122 -3.37 6.40 13.00
CA ASN A 122 -3.78 7.58 13.74
C ASN A 122 -2.77 8.72 13.56
N PHE A 123 -3.06 9.57 12.57
CA PHE A 123 -2.34 10.82 12.31
C PHE A 123 -3.14 11.99 12.84
N ALA A 124 -2.66 12.62 13.91
CA ALA A 124 -3.39 13.70 14.57
C ALA A 124 -3.24 15.03 13.83
N PRO A 125 -4.34 15.64 13.34
CA PRO A 125 -4.27 16.97 12.72
C PRO A 125 -4.04 18.08 13.76
N HIS A 126 -3.66 19.27 13.31
CA HIS A 126 -3.29 20.39 14.17
C HIS A 126 -4.43 20.96 15.02
N PHE A 127 -5.69 20.68 14.69
CA PHE A 127 -6.82 21.03 15.57
C PHE A 127 -6.82 20.24 16.88
N THR A 128 -6.10 19.12 16.95
CA THR A 128 -5.98 18.29 18.15
C THR A 128 -5.01 18.90 19.18
N PRO A 129 -5.04 18.47 20.46
CA PRO A 129 -4.05 18.90 21.44
C PRO A 129 -2.61 18.54 21.03
N LYS A 130 -1.67 19.48 21.21
CA LYS A 130 -0.25 19.35 20.80
C LYS A 130 0.43 18.04 21.17
N LYS A 131 0.10 17.43 22.31
CA LYS A 131 0.66 16.13 22.73
C LYS A 131 0.41 14.97 21.74
N PHE A 132 -0.59 15.10 20.89
CA PHE A 132 -0.93 14.12 19.86
C PHE A 132 -0.32 14.44 18.50
N HIS A 133 0.17 15.67 18.29
CA HIS A 133 0.73 16.09 16.99
C HIS A 133 1.84 15.15 16.54
N MET A 134 1.95 15.03 15.22
CA MET A 134 2.85 14.10 14.55
C MET A 134 4.27 14.66 14.41
N ASP A 135 4.62 15.74 15.15
CA ASP A 135 5.93 16.39 15.16
C ASP A 135 7.08 15.35 15.23
N TRP A 136 6.97 14.40 16.16
CA TRP A 136 7.98 13.35 16.37
C TRP A 136 8.25 12.47 15.14
N LEU A 137 7.23 12.22 14.32
CA LEU A 137 7.31 11.39 13.12
C LEU A 137 7.74 12.22 11.93
N TYR A 138 7.11 13.37 11.73
CA TYR A 138 7.38 14.23 10.58
C TYR A 138 8.76 14.90 10.66
N ASP A 139 9.24 15.22 11.86
CA ASP A 139 10.62 15.66 12.06
C ASP A 139 11.61 14.55 11.68
N ALA A 140 11.34 13.30 12.11
CA ALA A 140 12.19 12.15 11.76
C ALA A 140 12.19 11.86 10.25
N MET A 141 11.05 12.03 9.58
CA MET A 141 10.93 11.92 8.13
C MET A 141 11.71 13.01 7.39
N ASP A 142 11.57 14.27 7.78
CA ASP A 142 12.33 15.39 7.20
C ASP A 142 13.84 15.16 7.33
N ASP A 143 14.29 14.74 8.51
CA ASP A 143 15.70 14.43 8.77
C ASP A 143 16.18 13.22 7.95
N ALA A 144 15.41 12.14 7.92
CA ALA A 144 15.76 10.90 7.21
C ALA A 144 15.73 11.07 5.69
N TRP A 145 14.90 11.97 5.15
CA TRP A 145 14.74 12.22 3.72
C TRP A 145 15.51 13.43 3.21
N ASN A 146 16.27 14.09 4.09
CA ASN A 146 17.14 15.20 3.73
C ASN A 146 18.07 14.84 2.56
N GLY A 147 18.16 15.76 1.59
CA GLY A 147 18.91 15.57 0.34
C GLY A 147 18.09 14.96 -0.79
N TRP A 148 17.03 14.19 -0.49
CA TRP A 148 16.04 13.78 -1.49
C TRP A 148 14.90 14.77 -1.60
N VAL A 149 14.38 15.24 -0.46
CA VAL A 149 13.38 16.32 -0.39
C VAL A 149 14.09 17.68 -0.34
N PRO A 150 13.67 18.67 -1.12
CA PRO A 150 14.34 19.97 -1.15
C PRO A 150 14.04 20.78 0.12
N GLN A 151 15.02 21.58 0.56
CA GLN A 151 15.01 22.23 1.88
C GLN A 151 13.85 23.22 2.08
N ASP A 152 13.36 23.84 1.00
CA ASP A 152 12.20 24.73 1.03
C ASP A 152 10.89 24.00 1.39
N GLN A 153 10.85 22.67 1.24
CA GLN A 153 9.70 21.83 1.58
C GLN A 153 9.74 21.30 3.01
N SER A 154 10.85 21.47 3.74
CA SER A 154 11.02 20.95 5.10
C SER A 154 9.89 21.37 6.03
N LYS A 155 9.41 22.62 5.92
CA LYS A 155 8.27 23.12 6.70
C LYS A 155 6.96 22.38 6.38
N THR A 156 6.74 22.03 5.12
CA THR A 156 5.54 21.30 4.68
C THR A 156 5.59 19.85 5.16
N VAL A 157 6.77 19.20 5.06
CA VAL A 157 6.97 17.84 5.59
C VAL A 157 6.68 17.81 7.08
N LYS A 158 7.32 18.70 7.85
CA LYS A 158 7.14 18.78 9.31
C LYS A 158 5.71 19.10 9.74
N TYR A 159 4.94 19.78 8.88
CA TYR A 159 3.56 20.15 9.18
C TYR A 159 2.54 19.06 8.81
N MET A 160 2.65 18.41 7.65
CA MET A 160 1.59 17.49 7.18
C MET A 160 2.11 16.18 6.56
N GLY A 161 3.43 15.95 6.54
CA GLY A 161 4.03 14.79 5.89
C GLY A 161 3.93 14.82 4.35
N CYS A 162 3.59 15.97 3.76
CA CYS A 162 3.53 16.16 2.31
C CYS A 162 4.74 16.96 1.81
N TYR A 163 5.08 16.80 0.53
CA TYR A 163 6.05 17.68 -0.14
C TYR A 163 5.87 17.65 -1.66
N MET A 164 6.41 18.67 -2.32
CA MET A 164 6.54 18.73 -3.77
C MET A 164 8.00 18.87 -4.16
N LYS A 165 8.44 18.15 -5.20
CA LYS A 165 9.76 18.33 -5.80
C LYS A 165 9.66 18.45 -7.31
N LYS A 166 10.33 19.46 -7.88
CA LYS A 166 10.64 19.49 -9.32
C LYS A 166 11.73 18.47 -9.60
N ILE A 167 11.37 17.35 -10.23
CA ILE A 167 12.31 16.25 -10.50
C ILE A 167 12.99 16.40 -11.87
N TYR A 168 12.30 17.01 -12.84
CA TYR A 168 12.85 17.40 -14.14
C TYR A 168 12.24 18.74 -14.59
N PRO A 169 12.82 19.43 -15.58
CA PRO A 169 12.16 20.55 -16.24
C PRO A 169 10.79 20.11 -16.79
N GLY A 170 9.72 20.77 -16.35
CA GLY A 170 8.36 20.42 -16.75
C GLY A 170 7.73 19.24 -15.99
N LEU A 171 8.38 18.68 -14.95
CA LEU A 171 7.80 17.61 -14.12
C LEU A 171 7.97 17.86 -12.62
N ARG A 172 6.84 17.84 -11.91
CA ARG A 172 6.77 17.84 -10.45
C ARG A 172 6.34 16.48 -9.94
N LEU A 173 6.98 16.01 -8.88
CA LEU A 173 6.47 14.92 -8.04
C LEU A 173 5.85 15.52 -6.79
N ILE A 174 4.63 15.12 -6.48
CA ILE A 174 3.91 15.53 -5.28
C ILE A 174 3.67 14.28 -4.43
N SER A 175 4.24 14.27 -3.23
CA SER A 175 3.95 13.25 -2.23
C SER A 175 2.83 13.73 -1.31
N VAL A 176 1.76 12.94 -1.22
CA VAL A 176 0.56 13.27 -0.44
C VAL A 176 0.41 12.27 0.70
N ASN A 177 0.36 12.79 1.92
CA ASN A 177 -0.03 12.02 3.09
C ASN A 177 -1.56 11.89 3.15
N ASN A 178 -2.07 10.86 2.49
CA ASN A 178 -3.50 10.55 2.49
C ASN A 178 -3.96 9.73 3.70
N ALA A 179 -3.06 9.25 4.57
CA ALA A 179 -3.43 8.69 5.87
C ALA A 179 -3.91 9.78 6.86
N LEU A 180 -3.32 10.99 6.79
CA LEU A 180 -3.80 12.14 7.56
C LEU A 180 -5.20 12.60 7.15
N GLY A 181 -5.47 12.66 5.84
CA GLY A 181 -6.70 13.26 5.31
C GLY A 181 -7.83 12.27 5.00
N GLY A 182 -7.49 11.02 4.71
CA GLY A 182 -8.37 10.12 3.98
C GLY A 182 -8.53 8.73 4.57
N ASP A 183 -7.95 8.43 5.72
CA ASP A 183 -8.05 7.12 6.36
C ASP A 183 -9.27 7.05 7.31
N ALA A 184 -10.16 6.10 7.09
CA ALA A 184 -11.38 5.90 7.88
C ALA A 184 -11.13 5.30 9.27
N VAL A 185 -9.95 4.71 9.51
CA VAL A 185 -9.51 4.20 10.82
C VAL A 185 -8.58 5.18 11.54
N ASN A 186 -8.30 6.36 10.96
CA ASN A 186 -7.78 7.50 11.69
C ASN A 186 -8.86 8.11 12.61
N PHE A 187 -8.86 7.73 13.89
CA PHE A 187 -9.92 8.10 14.83
C PHE A 187 -9.96 9.59 15.16
N PHE A 188 -8.88 10.35 14.91
CA PHE A 188 -8.91 11.80 15.07
C PHE A 188 -9.90 12.48 14.10
N LEU A 189 -10.13 11.88 12.93
CA LEU A 189 -11.03 12.43 11.92
C LEU A 189 -12.51 12.38 12.34
N TYR A 190 -12.88 11.57 13.34
CA TYR A 190 -14.24 11.58 13.90
C TYR A 190 -14.58 12.88 14.63
N VAL A 191 -13.57 13.69 14.98
CA VAL A 191 -13.78 15.05 15.49
C VAL A 191 -14.07 16.02 14.35
N ASN A 192 -13.26 15.97 13.28
CA ASN A 192 -13.45 16.79 12.09
C ASN A 192 -12.75 16.15 10.88
N GLN A 193 -13.55 15.79 9.86
CA GLN A 193 -13.09 15.21 8.59
C GLN A 193 -12.85 16.27 7.51
N THR A 194 -13.13 17.54 7.79
CA THR A 194 -13.07 18.61 6.78
C THR A 194 -11.62 19.02 6.55
N ASP A 195 -11.08 18.57 5.44
CA ASP A 195 -9.72 18.85 4.94
C ASP A 195 -8.66 18.98 6.04
N PRO A 196 -8.31 17.87 6.73
CA PRO A 196 -7.37 17.87 7.84
C PRO A 196 -6.06 18.55 7.44
N ASP A 197 -5.66 19.56 8.21
CA ASP A 197 -4.49 20.41 7.98
C ASP A 197 -4.40 21.06 6.58
N GLY A 198 -5.53 21.14 5.88
CA GLY A 198 -5.61 21.71 4.54
C GLY A 198 -4.89 20.86 3.48
N THR A 199 -4.72 19.56 3.69
CA THR A 199 -3.93 18.69 2.81
C THR A 199 -4.46 18.64 1.37
N LEU A 200 -5.78 18.53 1.13
CA LEU A 200 -6.35 18.61 -0.22
C LEU A 200 -6.26 20.03 -0.78
N THR A 201 -6.51 21.06 0.04
CA THR A 201 -6.32 22.45 -0.37
C THR A 201 -4.89 22.71 -0.82
N TRP A 202 -3.91 22.20 -0.09
CA TRP A 202 -2.49 22.28 -0.44
C TRP A 202 -2.21 21.58 -1.77
N LEU A 203 -2.73 20.35 -1.97
CA LEU A 203 -2.59 19.63 -3.24
C LEU A 203 -3.17 20.43 -4.42
N ILE A 204 -4.39 20.98 -4.26
CA ILE A 204 -5.04 21.81 -5.29
C ILE A 204 -4.16 23.01 -5.66
N ASN A 205 -3.57 23.68 -4.67
CA ASN A 205 -2.66 24.80 -4.93
C ASN A 205 -1.41 24.35 -5.69
N GLN A 206 -0.80 23.21 -5.32
CA GLN A 206 0.37 22.68 -6.03
C GLN A 206 0.05 22.31 -7.49
N LEU A 207 -1.12 21.71 -7.73
CA LEU A 207 -1.60 21.35 -9.08
C LEU A 207 -1.91 22.60 -9.91
N HIS A 208 -2.52 23.62 -9.29
CA HIS A 208 -2.79 24.89 -9.95
C HIS A 208 -1.49 25.61 -10.35
N ASP A 209 -0.50 25.64 -9.45
CA ASP A 209 0.82 26.22 -9.73
C ASP A 209 1.57 25.44 -10.81
N ALA A 210 1.32 24.13 -10.94
CA ALA A 210 1.87 23.31 -12.02
C ALA A 210 1.19 23.64 -13.36
N GLU A 211 -0.15 23.72 -13.38
CA GLU A 211 -0.94 24.09 -14.56
C GLU A 211 -0.54 25.48 -15.10
N ILE A 212 -0.39 26.49 -14.23
CA ILE A 212 0.07 27.83 -14.62
C ILE A 212 1.49 27.79 -15.21
N ALA A 213 2.37 26.98 -14.63
CA ALA A 213 3.75 26.85 -15.09
C ALA A 213 3.89 25.99 -16.36
N GLY A 214 2.84 25.27 -16.75
CA GLY A 214 2.91 24.23 -17.78
C GLY A 214 3.71 22.99 -17.35
N ASP A 215 3.91 22.80 -16.05
CA ASP A 215 4.54 21.60 -15.49
C ASP A 215 3.51 20.46 -15.42
N LEU A 216 3.94 19.24 -15.70
CA LEU A 216 3.18 18.01 -15.47
C LEU A 216 3.46 17.46 -14.07
N VAL A 217 2.60 16.56 -13.59
CA VAL A 217 2.61 16.10 -12.21
C VAL A 217 2.53 14.58 -12.11
N HIS A 218 3.40 14.00 -11.29
CA HIS A 218 3.24 12.67 -10.71
C HIS A 218 2.83 12.79 -9.24
N ILE A 219 1.86 11.99 -8.84
CA ILE A 219 1.40 11.88 -7.45
C ILE A 219 1.89 10.56 -6.87
N VAL A 220 2.50 10.61 -5.69
CA VAL A 220 2.81 9.42 -4.87
C VAL A 220 2.02 9.53 -3.57
N ALA A 221 1.28 8.48 -3.23
CA ALA A 221 0.48 8.40 -2.02
C ALA A 221 0.37 6.93 -1.57
N HIS A 222 -0.32 6.66 -0.46
CA HIS A 222 -0.41 5.31 0.07
C HIS A 222 -1.76 4.63 -0.23
N ILE A 223 -2.84 5.07 0.44
CA ILE A 223 -4.18 4.44 0.44
C ILE A 223 -4.99 4.81 -0.82
N PRO A 224 -5.32 3.88 -1.72
CA PRO A 224 -6.19 4.17 -2.86
C PRO A 224 -7.61 4.57 -2.42
N GLY A 225 -8.24 5.52 -3.11
CA GLY A 225 -9.58 6.01 -2.74
C GLY A 225 -10.71 4.99 -2.91
N GLY A 226 -10.49 3.96 -3.73
CA GLY A 226 -11.41 2.81 -3.87
C GLY A 226 -11.28 1.78 -2.76
N ASP A 227 -10.24 1.86 -1.92
CA ASP A 227 -10.10 0.95 -0.81
C ASP A 227 -11.18 1.24 0.25
N GLY A 228 -11.66 0.18 0.92
CA GLY A 228 -12.66 0.31 1.97
C GLY A 228 -12.19 1.09 3.20
N GLU A 229 -10.88 1.30 3.33
CA GLU A 229 -10.25 2.15 4.35
C GLU A 229 -10.30 3.64 3.99
N ALA A 230 -10.45 4.00 2.71
CA ALA A 230 -10.52 5.42 2.34
C ALA A 230 -11.85 6.04 2.79
N LEU A 231 -11.83 7.22 3.40
CA LEU A 231 -13.02 8.01 3.68
C LEU A 231 -13.65 8.49 2.37
N GLU A 232 -14.92 8.15 2.15
CA GLU A 232 -15.64 8.50 0.91
C GLU A 232 -15.62 10.01 0.61
N GLY A 233 -15.79 10.84 1.64
CA GLY A 233 -15.73 12.29 1.49
C GLY A 233 -14.37 12.78 0.95
N TRP A 234 -13.28 12.16 1.41
CA TRP A 234 -11.94 12.47 0.93
C TRP A 234 -11.71 11.91 -0.48
N ALA A 235 -12.02 10.63 -0.69
CA ALA A 235 -11.86 9.94 -1.96
C ALA A 235 -12.60 10.64 -3.10
N LEU A 236 -13.87 11.02 -2.90
CA LEU A 236 -14.66 11.72 -3.91
C LEU A 236 -14.15 13.14 -4.19
N ASN A 237 -13.62 13.86 -3.20
CA ASN A 237 -13.02 15.17 -3.44
C ASN A 237 -11.68 15.04 -4.19
N TYR A 238 -10.83 14.10 -3.80
CA TYR A 238 -9.61 13.77 -4.55
C TYR A 238 -9.93 13.41 -6.02
N TYR A 239 -10.95 12.57 -6.24
CA TYR A 239 -11.44 12.20 -7.57
C TYR A 239 -11.79 13.42 -8.42
N LYS A 240 -12.56 14.37 -7.85
CA LYS A 240 -12.93 15.62 -8.55
C LYS A 240 -11.72 16.49 -8.86
N VAL A 241 -10.74 16.55 -7.97
CA VAL A 241 -9.47 17.24 -8.19
C VAL A 241 -8.72 16.60 -9.36
N VAL A 242 -8.58 15.27 -9.37
CA VAL A 242 -7.96 14.54 -10.48
C VAL A 242 -8.65 14.85 -11.80
N ASN A 243 -9.99 14.82 -11.85
CA ASN A 243 -10.74 15.16 -13.06
C ASN A 243 -10.51 16.60 -13.53
N ARG A 244 -10.46 17.56 -12.60
CA ARG A 244 -10.17 18.97 -12.92
C ARG A 244 -8.77 19.14 -13.51
N PHE A 245 -7.79 18.40 -13.01
CA PHE A 245 -6.37 18.50 -13.40
C PHE A 245 -5.92 17.34 -14.29
N GLN A 246 -6.84 16.71 -15.04
CA GLN A 246 -6.53 15.53 -15.87
C GLN A 246 -5.49 15.79 -16.98
N ASN A 247 -5.29 17.05 -17.37
CA ASN A 247 -4.26 17.46 -18.33
C ASN A 247 -2.92 17.84 -17.67
N THR A 248 -2.86 17.82 -16.33
CA THR A 248 -1.67 18.17 -15.54
C THR A 248 -1.12 16.92 -14.84
N ILE A 249 -1.99 16.05 -14.32
CA ILE A 249 -1.60 14.81 -13.65
C ILE A 249 -1.34 13.72 -14.69
N MET A 250 -0.10 13.24 -14.77
CA MET A 250 0.35 12.25 -15.78
C MET A 250 0.68 10.87 -15.17
N GLY A 251 0.64 10.74 -13.85
CA GLY A 251 0.90 9.49 -13.15
C GLY A 251 0.45 9.56 -11.70
N GLN A 252 -0.13 8.47 -11.21
CA GLN A 252 -0.61 8.32 -9.84
C GLN A 252 -0.17 6.96 -9.32
N PHE A 253 0.70 6.98 -8.29
CA PHE A 253 1.39 5.80 -7.79
C PHE A 253 1.05 5.58 -6.31
N PHE A 254 0.39 4.47 -6.03
CA PHE A 254 -0.16 4.11 -4.73
C PHE A 254 0.37 2.75 -4.27
N GLY A 255 0.06 2.39 -3.02
CA GLY A 255 0.40 1.09 -2.43
C GLY A 255 -0.74 0.60 -1.55
N HIS A 256 -0.44 0.32 -0.27
CA HIS A 256 -1.37 -0.15 0.76
C HIS A 256 -1.96 -1.54 0.52
N THR A 257 -2.48 -1.84 -0.66
CA THR A 257 -3.24 -3.08 -0.90
C THR A 257 -2.38 -4.34 -1.02
N HIS A 258 -1.06 -4.17 -1.08
CA HIS A 258 -0.01 -5.19 -1.28
C HIS A 258 -0.08 -5.97 -2.58
N SER A 259 -1.06 -5.66 -3.42
CA SER A 259 -1.33 -6.37 -4.66
C SER A 259 -1.02 -5.50 -5.87
N GLU A 260 -0.80 -6.16 -6.99
CA GLU A 260 -0.89 -5.49 -8.27
C GLU A 260 -2.36 -5.13 -8.52
N GLU A 261 -2.65 -3.83 -8.51
CA GLU A 261 -3.97 -3.33 -8.85
C GLU A 261 -3.91 -2.02 -9.63
N PHE A 262 -5.06 -1.65 -10.16
CA PHE A 262 -5.30 -0.34 -10.72
C PHE A 262 -6.73 0.10 -10.42
N TYR A 263 -6.94 1.41 -10.37
CA TYR A 263 -8.24 2.03 -10.19
C TYR A 263 -8.51 3.07 -11.27
N MET A 264 -9.73 3.08 -11.77
CA MET A 264 -10.15 4.02 -12.81
C MET A 264 -10.85 5.25 -12.22
N THR A 265 -10.67 6.36 -12.93
CA THR A 265 -11.52 7.55 -12.80
C THR A 265 -12.20 7.83 -14.15
N TYR A 266 -13.35 8.47 -14.10
CA TYR A 266 -14.29 8.74 -15.20
C TYR A 266 -14.77 10.19 -15.13
N GLU A 267 -15.24 10.75 -16.25
CA GLU A 267 -15.76 12.13 -16.27
C GLU A 267 -16.89 12.34 -15.26
N ASP A 268 -17.83 11.39 -15.18
CA ASP A 268 -18.83 11.30 -14.14
C ASP A 268 -18.38 10.26 -13.09
N PRO A 269 -18.10 10.66 -11.84
CA PRO A 269 -17.73 9.74 -10.77
C PRO A 269 -18.72 8.60 -10.56
N GLU A 270 -19.99 8.78 -10.94
CA GLU A 270 -21.04 7.79 -10.72
C GLU A 270 -21.34 6.92 -11.96
N SER A 271 -20.62 7.10 -13.09
CA SER A 271 -20.94 6.40 -14.34
C SER A 271 -19.72 5.92 -15.12
N ALA A 272 -19.49 4.61 -15.08
CA ALA A 272 -18.43 3.91 -15.83
C ALA A 272 -18.66 3.91 -17.35
N SER A 273 -19.85 4.35 -17.81
CA SER A 273 -20.15 4.54 -19.23
C SER A 273 -19.62 5.86 -19.80
N THR A 274 -19.22 6.80 -18.92
CA THR A 274 -18.57 8.03 -19.35
C THR A 274 -17.09 7.80 -19.65
N ARG A 275 -16.44 8.81 -20.24
CA ARG A 275 -15.05 8.66 -20.66
C ARG A 275 -14.12 8.45 -19.45
N PRO A 276 -13.23 7.45 -19.46
CA PRO A 276 -12.21 7.32 -18.43
C PRO A 276 -11.20 8.48 -18.52
N THR A 277 -10.82 9.04 -17.38
CA THR A 277 -10.01 10.26 -17.27
C THR A 277 -8.60 10.01 -16.73
N SER A 278 -8.41 9.04 -15.84
CA SER A 278 -7.10 8.68 -15.29
C SER A 278 -7.07 7.25 -14.77
N VAL A 279 -5.85 6.73 -14.62
CA VAL A 279 -5.54 5.42 -14.02
C VAL A 279 -4.69 5.68 -12.78
N VAL A 280 -5.04 5.02 -11.68
CA VAL A 280 -4.28 5.01 -10.44
C VAL A 280 -3.64 3.64 -10.29
N TYR A 281 -2.31 3.59 -10.27
CA TYR A 281 -1.58 2.32 -10.16
C TYR A 281 -1.29 2.01 -8.70
N SER A 282 -1.71 0.83 -8.22
CA SER A 282 -1.27 0.29 -6.93
C SER A 282 -0.16 -0.74 -7.17
N ALA A 283 1.02 -0.50 -6.58
CA ALA A 283 2.15 -1.42 -6.69
C ALA A 283 2.04 -2.55 -5.66
N PRO A 284 2.51 -3.78 -6.02
CA PRO A 284 2.53 -4.88 -5.08
C PRO A 284 3.55 -4.65 -3.97
N SER A 285 3.40 -5.36 -2.85
CA SER A 285 4.30 -5.23 -1.70
C SER A 285 5.51 -6.16 -1.75
N VAL A 286 6.55 -5.75 -1.02
CA VAL A 286 7.65 -6.63 -0.62
C VAL A 286 7.22 -7.58 0.50
N THR A 287 6.33 -7.13 1.40
CA THR A 287 5.81 -8.00 2.46
C THR A 287 4.94 -9.11 1.90
N THR A 288 4.92 -10.23 2.62
CA THR A 288 4.10 -11.40 2.33
C THR A 288 2.69 -11.29 2.92
N TYR A 289 2.48 -10.31 3.80
CA TYR A 289 1.25 -10.13 4.54
C TYR A 289 0.04 -9.90 3.61
N SER A 290 -0.99 -10.75 3.59
CA SER A 290 -0.95 -12.12 4.10
C SER A 290 -1.17 -13.20 3.06
N GLU A 291 -1.35 -12.81 1.79
CA GLU A 291 -1.67 -13.74 0.70
C GLU A 291 -0.71 -13.62 -0.49
N TYR A 292 0.44 -12.98 -0.32
CA TYR A 292 1.23 -12.49 -1.45
C TYR A 292 2.65 -13.05 -1.47
N PHE A 293 3.16 -13.30 -2.67
CA PHE A 293 4.61 -13.39 -2.85
C PHE A 293 5.22 -11.97 -2.92
N PRO A 294 6.44 -11.77 -2.37
CA PRO A 294 7.14 -10.49 -2.42
C PRO A 294 7.35 -10.02 -3.85
N ALA A 295 7.14 -8.73 -4.09
CA ALA A 295 7.38 -8.12 -5.40
C ALA A 295 7.82 -6.66 -5.32
N TYR A 296 8.31 -6.18 -6.47
CA TYR A 296 8.48 -4.77 -6.78
C TYR A 296 8.16 -4.54 -8.26
N ARG A 297 7.92 -3.29 -8.62
CA ARG A 297 7.57 -2.85 -9.98
C ARG A 297 8.58 -1.83 -10.49
N VAL A 298 8.87 -1.86 -11.79
CA VAL A 298 9.68 -0.85 -12.48
C VAL A 298 8.81 -0.20 -13.55
N TYR A 299 8.61 1.11 -13.42
CA TYR A 299 7.84 1.91 -14.38
C TYR A 299 8.75 2.44 -15.49
N LYS A 300 8.29 2.29 -16.73
CA LYS A 300 8.84 3.01 -17.87
C LYS A 300 8.00 4.25 -18.12
N ILE A 301 8.62 5.41 -18.02
CA ILE A 301 7.97 6.72 -18.16
C ILE A 301 8.55 7.44 -19.37
N ASP A 302 7.74 8.24 -20.05
CA ASP A 302 8.20 9.11 -21.12
C ASP A 302 9.28 10.09 -20.62
N GLY A 303 10.47 10.02 -21.22
CA GLY A 303 11.69 10.57 -20.64
C GLY A 303 11.75 12.10 -20.60
N ALA A 304 12.83 12.64 -20.04
CA ALA A 304 13.02 14.08 -19.95
C ALA A 304 13.52 14.70 -21.27
N TYR A 305 12.60 15.29 -22.05
CA TYR A 305 12.90 16.07 -23.25
C TYR A 305 11.84 17.15 -23.47
N GLN A 306 12.13 18.10 -24.37
CA GLN A 306 11.20 19.18 -24.69
C GLN A 306 9.91 18.62 -25.32
N GLY A 307 8.77 18.86 -24.68
CA GLY A 307 7.47 18.33 -25.12
C GLY A 307 7.18 16.90 -24.66
N SER A 308 7.95 16.37 -23.71
CA SER A 308 7.64 15.09 -23.07
C SER A 308 6.25 15.10 -22.44
N SER A 309 5.56 13.97 -22.56
CA SER A 309 4.27 13.74 -21.91
C SER A 309 4.43 13.36 -20.43
N TYR A 310 5.61 12.89 -20.03
CA TYR A 310 5.87 12.26 -18.72
C TYR A 310 4.83 11.21 -18.30
N GLN A 311 4.10 10.62 -19.24
CA GLN A 311 3.14 9.56 -18.95
C GLN A 311 3.85 8.23 -18.70
N VAL A 312 3.21 7.33 -17.96
CA VAL A 312 3.62 5.93 -17.92
C VAL A 312 3.47 5.35 -19.32
N ILE A 313 4.49 4.68 -19.84
CA ILE A 313 4.48 4.02 -21.16
C ILE A 313 4.24 2.53 -20.99
N ASP A 314 4.87 1.93 -20.00
CA ASP A 314 4.81 0.50 -19.69
C ASP A 314 5.30 0.29 -18.25
N PHE A 315 5.15 -0.92 -17.74
CA PHE A 315 5.87 -1.35 -16.54
C PHE A 315 6.08 -2.85 -16.56
N GLU A 316 7.10 -3.25 -15.80
CA GLU A 316 7.40 -4.66 -15.54
C GLU A 316 7.33 -4.93 -14.05
N GLU A 317 7.08 -6.20 -13.73
CA GLU A 317 7.03 -6.66 -12.36
C GLU A 317 7.96 -7.82 -12.11
N TRP A 318 8.53 -7.83 -10.91
CA TRP A 318 9.44 -8.84 -10.43
C TRP A 318 8.96 -9.35 -9.09
N TYR A 319 9.01 -10.67 -8.91
CA TYR A 319 8.59 -11.31 -7.67
C TYR A 319 9.57 -12.39 -7.24
N MET A 320 9.55 -12.72 -5.94
CA MET A 320 10.25 -13.88 -5.40
C MET A 320 9.25 -14.99 -5.11
N ASN A 321 9.32 -16.09 -5.85
CA ASN A 321 8.56 -17.29 -5.52
C ASN A 321 9.10 -17.88 -4.20
N LEU A 322 8.34 -17.74 -3.11
CA LEU A 322 8.77 -18.19 -1.78
C LEU A 322 8.89 -19.70 -1.67
N THR A 323 8.09 -20.45 -2.42
CA THR A 323 8.18 -21.92 -2.45
C THR A 323 9.56 -22.33 -2.96
N ASP A 324 9.99 -21.77 -4.09
CA ASP A 324 11.30 -22.04 -4.68
C ASP A 324 12.44 -21.49 -3.80
N ALA A 325 12.29 -20.26 -3.32
CA ALA A 325 13.32 -19.59 -2.52
C ALA A 325 13.56 -20.31 -1.19
N ASN A 326 12.51 -20.81 -0.53
CA ASN A 326 12.66 -21.57 0.72
C ASN A 326 13.11 -23.02 0.48
N ALA A 327 12.88 -23.59 -0.71
CA ALA A 327 13.45 -24.89 -1.09
C ALA A 327 14.96 -24.81 -1.35
N ASN A 328 15.47 -23.67 -1.82
CA ASN A 328 16.90 -23.39 -2.00
C ASN A 328 17.32 -22.05 -1.38
N PRO A 329 17.37 -21.96 -0.03
CA PRO A 329 17.52 -20.70 0.69
C PRO A 329 18.86 -20.00 0.48
N LEU A 330 19.89 -20.71 0.01
CA LEU A 330 21.20 -20.12 -0.27
C LEU A 330 21.26 -19.41 -1.63
N ASN A 331 20.27 -19.62 -2.50
CA ASN A 331 20.26 -19.04 -3.84
C ASN A 331 18.85 -18.59 -4.26
N PRO A 332 18.21 -17.67 -3.51
CA PRO A 332 16.89 -17.14 -3.89
C PRO A 332 16.99 -16.40 -5.23
N GLN A 333 15.92 -16.46 -6.02
CA GLN A 333 15.85 -15.77 -7.31
C GLN A 333 14.65 -14.84 -7.35
N TRP A 334 14.88 -13.61 -7.79
CA TRP A 334 13.83 -12.74 -8.29
C TRP A 334 13.55 -13.11 -9.75
N LYS A 335 12.30 -13.39 -10.05
CA LYS A 335 11.83 -13.75 -11.39
C LYS A 335 10.98 -12.61 -11.92
N GLN A 336 11.10 -12.32 -13.20
CA GLN A 336 10.21 -11.38 -13.87
C GLN A 336 8.83 -12.05 -13.96
N LEU A 337 7.81 -11.41 -13.39
CA LEU A 337 6.42 -11.86 -13.48
C LEU A 337 5.93 -11.68 -14.92
N TYR A 338 6.12 -10.47 -15.44
CA TYR A 338 6.01 -10.13 -16.85
C TYR A 338 6.92 -8.93 -17.17
N ALA A 339 7.39 -8.86 -18.41
CA ALA A 339 8.31 -7.82 -18.87
C ALA A 339 7.61 -6.55 -19.39
N SER A 340 6.30 -6.61 -19.62
CA SER A 340 5.51 -5.52 -20.17
C SER A 340 4.05 -5.76 -19.82
N VAL A 341 3.45 -4.85 -19.06
CA VAL A 341 2.01 -4.88 -18.76
C VAL A 341 1.19 -4.75 -20.04
N ASN A 342 1.70 -4.00 -21.02
CA ASN A 342 1.05 -3.84 -22.32
C ASN A 342 0.95 -5.18 -23.05
N GLN A 343 2.02 -5.97 -23.06
CA GLN A 343 1.98 -7.30 -23.68
C GLN A 343 1.17 -8.29 -22.83
N GLU A 344 1.30 -8.21 -21.51
CA GLU A 344 0.70 -9.16 -20.60
C GLU A 344 -0.84 -9.13 -20.66
N TYR A 345 -1.41 -7.93 -20.71
CA TYR A 345 -2.85 -7.70 -20.81
C TYR A 345 -3.31 -7.25 -22.19
N GLY A 346 -2.43 -7.19 -23.19
CA GLY A 346 -2.76 -6.75 -24.55
C GLY A 346 -3.30 -5.32 -24.62
N LEU A 347 -2.62 -4.37 -23.99
CA LEU A 347 -2.90 -2.92 -24.03
C LEU A 347 -2.05 -2.27 -25.12
N ASN A 348 -2.62 -1.34 -25.89
CA ASN A 348 -1.84 -0.60 -26.91
C ASN A 348 -1.05 0.57 -26.30
N SER A 349 -1.46 1.04 -25.13
CA SER A 349 -0.83 2.11 -24.38
C SER A 349 -1.35 2.08 -22.93
N GLN A 350 -0.84 2.99 -22.12
CA GLN A 350 -1.31 3.21 -20.75
C GLN A 350 -2.44 4.25 -20.66
N ALA A 351 -3.03 4.63 -21.79
CA ALA A 351 -4.18 5.53 -21.78
C ALA A 351 -5.34 4.95 -20.95
N PRO A 352 -6.09 5.78 -20.20
CA PRO A 352 -7.21 5.31 -19.38
C PRO A 352 -8.26 4.48 -20.16
N SER A 353 -8.45 4.77 -21.45
CA SER A 353 -9.34 3.99 -22.32
C SER A 353 -8.90 2.54 -22.49
N GLU A 354 -7.60 2.25 -22.54
CA GLU A 354 -7.10 0.89 -22.72
C GLU A 354 -7.35 0.03 -21.47
N TRP A 355 -7.19 0.62 -20.28
CA TRP A 355 -7.53 -0.03 -19.02
C TRP A 355 -9.04 -0.25 -18.87
N GLY A 356 -9.87 0.72 -19.27
CA GLY A 356 -11.32 0.54 -19.36
C GLY A 356 -11.71 -0.60 -20.32
N ASN A 357 -11.09 -0.67 -21.49
CA ASN A 357 -11.28 -1.76 -22.45
C ASN A 357 -10.84 -3.11 -21.90
N MET A 358 -9.76 -3.16 -21.11
CA MET A 358 -9.32 -4.37 -20.42
C MET A 358 -10.39 -4.86 -19.43
N ILE A 359 -10.97 -3.98 -18.62
CA ILE A 359 -12.08 -4.33 -17.71
C ILE A 359 -13.24 -4.95 -18.49
N GLU A 360 -13.65 -4.36 -19.62
CA GLU A 360 -14.73 -4.92 -20.44
C GLU A 360 -14.38 -6.29 -21.05
N ARG A 361 -13.14 -6.48 -21.52
CA ARG A 361 -12.69 -7.79 -22.04
C ARG A 361 -12.75 -8.88 -20.97
N MET A 362 -12.31 -8.57 -19.74
CA MET A 362 -12.32 -9.52 -18.62
C MET A 362 -13.72 -9.99 -18.21
N ARG A 363 -14.80 -9.31 -18.65
CA ARG A 363 -16.18 -9.78 -18.42
C ARG A 363 -16.42 -11.14 -19.09
N THR A 364 -15.90 -11.32 -20.30
CA THR A 364 -16.14 -12.49 -21.15
C THR A 364 -14.90 -13.34 -21.41
N ASP A 365 -13.70 -12.79 -21.19
CA ASP A 365 -12.43 -13.51 -21.32
C ASP A 365 -11.95 -13.99 -19.94
N ASP A 366 -12.32 -15.22 -19.59
CA ASP A 366 -11.93 -15.85 -18.33
C ASP A 366 -10.42 -16.09 -18.23
N VAL A 367 -9.73 -16.25 -19.36
CA VAL A 367 -8.27 -16.49 -19.37
C VAL A 367 -7.54 -15.20 -18.99
N LEU A 368 -7.96 -14.06 -19.56
CA LEU A 368 -7.43 -12.75 -19.19
C LEU A 368 -7.74 -12.41 -17.72
N PHE A 369 -8.96 -12.70 -17.25
CA PHE A 369 -9.32 -12.46 -15.85
C PHE A 369 -8.50 -13.31 -14.88
N GLU A 370 -8.35 -14.61 -15.15
CA GLU A 370 -7.56 -15.51 -14.29
C GLU A 370 -6.08 -15.13 -14.30
N LYS A 371 -5.54 -14.70 -15.44
CA LYS A 371 -4.19 -14.13 -15.52
C LYS A 371 -4.03 -12.91 -14.62
N TYR A 372 -4.95 -11.93 -14.70
CA TYR A 372 -4.93 -10.76 -13.82
C TYR A 372 -5.00 -11.17 -12.34
N ARG A 373 -5.80 -12.20 -12.00
CA ARG A 373 -5.89 -12.73 -10.63
C ARG A 373 -4.60 -13.41 -10.17
N GLU A 374 -3.95 -14.20 -11.01
CA GLU A 374 -2.65 -14.82 -10.67
C GLU A 374 -1.58 -13.75 -10.44
N ASN A 375 -1.54 -12.71 -11.27
CA ASN A 375 -0.62 -11.58 -11.11
C ASN A 375 -0.93 -10.75 -9.85
N TYR A 376 -2.21 -10.52 -9.52
CA TYR A 376 -2.62 -9.86 -8.28
C TYR A 376 -2.03 -10.53 -7.04
N TYR A 377 -2.03 -11.87 -6.98
CA TYR A 377 -1.47 -12.63 -5.86
C TYR A 377 0.02 -12.97 -6.02
N ARG A 378 0.55 -12.85 -7.24
CA ARG A 378 1.85 -13.39 -7.69
C ARG A 378 1.96 -14.89 -7.41
N ARG A 379 0.84 -15.59 -7.49
CA ARG A 379 0.66 -16.99 -7.08
C ARG A 379 -0.28 -17.66 -8.08
N SER A 380 -0.21 -18.99 -8.13
CA SER A 380 -1.10 -19.80 -8.96
C SER A 380 -2.22 -20.42 -8.13
N LYS A 381 -3.21 -21.03 -8.81
CA LYS A 381 -4.22 -21.89 -8.14
C LYS A 381 -3.61 -23.00 -7.27
N TYR A 382 -2.41 -23.48 -7.59
CA TYR A 382 -1.73 -24.53 -6.82
C TYR A 382 -1.14 -24.02 -5.51
N ASP A 383 -0.95 -22.70 -5.41
CA ASP A 383 -0.49 -22.06 -4.19
C ASP A 383 -1.65 -21.79 -3.22
N GLY A 384 -2.89 -22.14 -3.57
CA GLY A 384 -4.06 -22.02 -2.69
C GLY A 384 -4.93 -20.78 -2.94
N ILE A 385 -4.82 -20.16 -4.13
CA ILE A 385 -5.80 -19.15 -4.57
C ILE A 385 -7.16 -19.83 -4.75
N GLY A 386 -8.19 -19.28 -4.12
CA GLY A 386 -9.55 -19.82 -4.21
C GLY A 386 -10.16 -19.66 -5.60
N ASN A 387 -11.14 -20.50 -5.93
CA ASN A 387 -11.94 -20.34 -7.15
C ASN A 387 -12.77 -19.03 -7.08
N CYS A 388 -12.95 -18.38 -8.22
CA CYS A 388 -13.74 -17.17 -8.37
C CYS A 388 -14.85 -17.43 -9.39
N ASP A 389 -16.10 -17.47 -8.92
CA ASP A 389 -17.27 -17.57 -9.78
C ASP A 389 -17.58 -16.22 -10.44
N GLU A 390 -18.66 -16.16 -11.23
CA GLU A 390 -19.08 -14.95 -11.93
C GLU A 390 -19.33 -13.77 -10.98
N LYS A 391 -19.94 -14.02 -9.82
CA LYS A 391 -20.21 -12.96 -8.83
C LYS A 391 -18.92 -12.42 -8.21
N CYS A 392 -17.97 -13.31 -7.93
CA CYS A 392 -16.63 -12.93 -7.50
C CYS A 392 -15.94 -12.09 -8.58
N LYS A 393 -15.92 -12.54 -9.84
CA LYS A 393 -15.33 -11.79 -10.96
C LYS A 393 -15.94 -10.40 -11.11
N ASN A 394 -17.26 -10.27 -11.04
CA ASN A 394 -17.92 -8.97 -11.09
C ASN A 394 -17.46 -8.03 -9.95
N GLY A 395 -17.13 -8.57 -8.77
CA GLY A 395 -16.57 -7.81 -7.66
C GLY A 395 -15.16 -7.28 -7.95
N TRP A 396 -14.32 -8.07 -8.63
CA TRP A 396 -12.99 -7.63 -9.08
C TRP A 396 -13.08 -6.53 -10.14
N LEU A 397 -13.96 -6.70 -11.13
CA LEU A 397 -14.18 -5.69 -12.17
C LEU A 397 -14.74 -4.40 -11.57
N CYS A 398 -15.65 -4.52 -10.60
CA CYS A 398 -16.19 -3.39 -9.85
C CYS A 398 -15.07 -2.63 -9.10
N SER A 399 -14.22 -3.34 -8.37
CA SER A 399 -13.08 -2.76 -7.65
C SER A 399 -12.14 -1.99 -8.58
N ALA A 400 -11.83 -2.53 -9.77
CA ALA A 400 -10.97 -1.85 -10.74
C ALA A 400 -11.58 -0.55 -11.29
N ARG A 401 -12.91 -0.42 -11.31
CA ARG A 401 -13.62 0.80 -11.75
C ARG A 401 -13.67 1.89 -10.67
N GLN A 402 -13.40 1.57 -9.41
CA GLN A 402 -13.73 2.45 -8.29
C GLN A 402 -12.48 3.13 -7.70
N MET A 403 -12.34 4.44 -7.85
CA MET A 403 -11.41 5.25 -7.05
C MET A 403 -12.14 6.01 -5.91
N HIS A 404 -13.41 5.68 -5.68
CA HIS A 404 -14.23 6.07 -4.52
C HIS A 404 -15.40 5.07 -4.37
N HIS A 405 -16.17 5.15 -3.29
CA HIS A 405 -17.18 4.15 -2.88
C HIS A 405 -18.53 4.29 -3.63
N SER A 406 -18.51 4.45 -4.96
CA SER A 406 -19.72 4.50 -5.79
C SER A 406 -20.37 3.13 -5.93
N LYS A 407 -21.70 3.06 -5.74
CA LYS A 407 -22.48 1.85 -6.04
C LYS A 407 -22.94 1.77 -7.50
N THR A 408 -22.95 2.89 -8.23
CA THR A 408 -23.51 2.96 -9.59
C THR A 408 -22.49 2.61 -10.67
N LEU A 409 -21.19 2.80 -10.41
CA LEU A 409 -20.09 2.40 -11.31
C LEU A 409 -20.09 0.91 -11.69
N CYS A 410 -20.78 0.08 -10.89
CA CYS A 410 -20.83 -1.38 -11.07
C CYS A 410 -22.22 -1.90 -11.45
N SER A 411 -23.18 -1.00 -11.71
CA SER A 411 -24.60 -1.36 -11.90
C SER A 411 -24.85 -2.26 -13.13
N ASP A 412 -24.04 -2.15 -14.17
CA ASP A 412 -24.11 -2.95 -15.39
C ASP A 412 -23.42 -4.32 -15.29
N LEU A 413 -22.69 -4.60 -14.20
CA LEU A 413 -22.00 -5.88 -13.99
C LEU A 413 -22.93 -6.96 -13.41
N GLY A 414 -24.18 -6.61 -13.06
CA GLY A 414 -25.12 -7.54 -12.43
C GLY A 414 -24.81 -7.79 -10.95
N SER A 415 -25.19 -8.95 -10.41
CA SER A 415 -24.90 -9.26 -9.01
C SER A 415 -23.41 -9.55 -8.81
N PHE A 416 -22.82 -8.98 -7.77
CA PHE A 416 -21.43 -9.20 -7.41
C PHE A 416 -21.27 -9.45 -5.91
N VAL A 417 -20.13 -10.04 -5.55
CA VAL A 417 -19.65 -10.08 -4.16
C VAL A 417 -18.53 -9.06 -4.08
N GLU A 418 -18.67 -8.05 -3.20
CA GLU A 418 -17.58 -7.10 -2.93
C GLU A 418 -16.31 -7.87 -2.59
N ARG A 419 -15.18 -7.44 -3.16
CA ARG A 419 -13.90 -8.02 -2.80
C ARG A 419 -13.72 -7.81 -1.29
N LYS A 420 -13.46 -8.89 -0.56
CA LYS A 420 -13.18 -8.81 0.87
C LYS A 420 -11.96 -7.90 1.06
N GLY A 421 -12.18 -6.67 1.52
CA GLY A 421 -11.10 -5.80 1.98
C GLY A 421 -10.41 -6.38 3.21
N ARG A 422 -9.19 -5.90 3.48
CA ARG A 422 -8.36 -6.29 4.63
C ARG A 422 -9.07 -6.13 5.97
N ASN A 423 -10.02 -5.21 6.05
CA ASN A 423 -10.81 -4.92 7.24
C ASN A 423 -11.89 -5.96 7.59
N ASN A 424 -11.71 -7.22 7.18
CA ASN A 424 -12.38 -8.35 7.83
C ASN A 424 -11.67 -8.76 9.14
N TYR A 425 -11.45 -7.80 10.05
CA TYR A 425 -11.43 -8.08 11.49
C TYR A 425 -12.74 -8.74 11.98
N ARG A 426 -13.75 -8.83 11.11
CA ARG A 426 -14.82 -9.81 11.19
C ARG A 426 -14.37 -11.20 10.71
N ARG A 427 -13.37 -11.80 11.37
CA ARG A 427 -13.60 -13.20 11.74
C ARG A 427 -14.85 -13.12 12.60
N LYS A 428 -15.97 -13.75 12.19
CA LYS A 428 -17.01 -14.07 13.16
C LYS A 428 -16.28 -14.83 14.26
N ALA A 429 -15.94 -14.15 15.36
CA ALA A 429 -15.72 -14.85 16.59
C ALA A 429 -16.98 -15.70 16.72
N ILE A 430 -16.83 -17.02 16.59
CA ILE A 430 -17.83 -17.90 17.16
C ILE A 430 -17.84 -17.45 18.61
N PRO A 431 -18.92 -16.81 19.11
CA PRO A 431 -18.93 -16.39 20.49
C PRO A 431 -18.69 -17.66 21.27
N ALA A 432 -17.53 -17.76 21.93
CA ALA A 432 -17.42 -18.70 23.02
C ALA A 432 -18.44 -18.18 24.03
N HIS A 433 -19.63 -18.78 24.01
CA HIS A 433 -20.62 -18.59 25.05
C HIS A 433 -20.05 -19.25 26.30
N LEU A 434 -19.04 -18.60 26.89
CA LEU A 434 -18.53 -18.95 28.19
C LEU A 434 -19.71 -18.80 29.13
N THR A 435 -20.08 -19.91 29.74
CA THR A 435 -21.06 -19.96 30.79
C THR A 435 -20.61 -19.04 31.93
N LYS A 436 -21.56 -18.55 32.74
CA LYS A 436 -21.22 -17.74 33.93
C LYS A 436 -20.20 -18.43 34.83
N GLU A 437 -20.18 -19.76 34.84
CA GLU A 437 -19.25 -20.57 35.62
C GLU A 437 -17.83 -20.55 35.05
N GLU A 438 -17.67 -20.58 33.73
CA GLU A 438 -16.36 -20.46 33.07
C GLU A 438 -15.75 -19.07 33.24
N ILE A 439 -16.59 -18.02 33.18
CA ILE A 439 -16.17 -16.64 33.48
C ILE A 439 -15.76 -16.53 34.95
N ARG A 440 -16.54 -17.11 35.86
CA ARG A 440 -16.25 -17.10 37.30
C ARG A 440 -14.94 -17.82 37.62
N GLN A 441 -14.66 -18.95 36.98
CA GLN A 441 -13.40 -19.67 37.16
C GLN A 441 -12.19 -18.95 36.57
N ALA A 442 -12.34 -18.30 35.41
CA ALA A 442 -11.27 -17.49 34.82
C ALA A 442 -10.88 -16.29 35.72
N VAL A 443 -11.87 -15.67 36.38
CA VAL A 443 -11.64 -14.57 37.32
C VAL A 443 -11.03 -15.05 38.64
N LEU A 444 -11.48 -16.18 39.18
CA LEU A 444 -10.94 -16.75 40.42
C LEU A 444 -9.49 -17.24 40.25
N ASN A 445 -9.16 -17.85 39.09
CA ASN A 445 -7.80 -18.30 38.80
C ASN A 445 -6.80 -17.17 38.58
N ARG A 446 -7.26 -15.95 38.25
CA ARG A 446 -6.40 -14.74 38.22
C ARG A 446 -6.08 -14.20 39.60
N ASN A 447 -7.01 -14.31 40.57
CA ASN A 447 -6.78 -13.83 41.93
C ASN A 447 -5.89 -14.74 42.78
N ILE A 448 -5.76 -16.03 42.43
CA ILE A 448 -4.85 -16.95 43.12
C ILE A 448 -3.39 -16.73 42.69
N ARG A 449 -3.15 -16.21 41.47
CA ARG A 449 -1.79 -15.88 41.01
C ARG A 449 -1.26 -14.52 41.49
N ALA A 450 -2.13 -13.65 42.00
CA ALA A 450 -1.73 -12.34 42.53
C ALA A 450 -1.47 -12.36 44.05
N SER A 451 -1.62 -13.50 44.72
CA SER A 451 -1.38 -13.66 46.16
C SER A 451 -0.14 -14.51 46.50
N ASP A 452 0.60 -14.97 45.50
CA ASP A 452 1.85 -15.74 45.65
C ASP A 452 3.07 -14.98 45.07
N GLU A 453 3.02 -13.64 45.01
CA GLU A 453 4.20 -12.75 44.91
C GLU A 453 4.26 -11.77 46.08
#